data_AF-A0A7L1CHN0-F1
#
_entry.id   AF-A0A7L1CHN0-F1
#
_cell.length_a   1.000
_cell.length_b   1.000
_cell.length_c   1.000
_cell.angle_alpha   90.00
_cell.angle_beta   90.00
_cell.angle_gamma   90.00
#
_symmetry.space_group_name_H-M   'P 1'
#
loop_
_entity.id
_entity.type
_entity.pdbx_description
1 polymer ?
#
loop_
_entity_poly.entity_id
_entity_poly.type
_entity_poly.pdbx_seq_one_letter_code
_entity_poly.pdbx_strand_id
1 'polypeptide(L)'
;VLSDACRIVLMWKFGGIYLDTDFIVLKNLQNLTNALGIQGDEVLNGAFLSFKPKHEFMKLCMQDFVQDYNGWVWGHQGPELLTRVFKKWCSLRTIKSMSCKGVSALAPEVVYPIPWQDWKKLFEAVSALELHNLLKNTYAVHVWNKLSHETKLEIPSQALLAQLYSQFCPATYAKMKQD
;
A
#
# COMPACT_ATOMS: atom_id res chain seq x y z
N VAL A 1 1.30 5.18 14.54
CA VAL A 1 0.16 5.32 15.49
C VAL A 1 -0.75 6.50 15.15
N LEU A 2 -0.34 7.77 15.29
CA LEU A 2 -1.24 8.90 14.99
C LEU A 2 -1.73 8.89 13.54
N SER A 3 -0.81 8.70 12.59
CA SER A 3 -1.15 8.55 11.16
C SER A 3 -2.10 7.39 10.89
N ASP A 4 -1.94 6.26 11.61
CA ASP A 4 -2.83 5.09 11.50
C ASP A 4 -4.23 5.39 12.02
N ALA A 5 -4.36 6.11 13.14
CA ALA A 5 -5.66 6.56 13.64
C ALA A 5 -6.31 7.51 12.63
N CYS A 6 -5.55 8.50 12.15
CA CYS A 6 -6.05 9.50 11.20
C CYS A 6 -6.55 8.86 9.91
N ARG A 7 -5.79 7.97 9.26
CA ARG A 7 -6.21 7.34 8.00
C ARG A 7 -7.50 6.53 8.17
N ILE A 8 -7.65 5.80 9.27
CA ILE A 8 -8.87 5.01 9.55
C ILE A 8 -10.07 5.94 9.76
N VAL A 9 -9.92 6.98 10.59
CA VAL A 9 -11.01 7.93 10.88
C VAL A 9 -11.40 8.74 9.66
N LEU A 10 -10.43 9.22 8.89
CA LEU A 10 -10.68 9.95 7.64
C LEU A 10 -11.40 9.07 6.63
N MET A 11 -10.97 7.81 6.50
CA MET A 11 -11.60 6.85 5.60
C MET A 11 -13.03 6.51 6.04
N TRP A 12 -13.30 6.34 7.33
CA TRP A 12 -14.67 6.16 7.80
C TRP A 12 -15.52 7.43 7.63
N LYS A 13 -14.96 8.62 7.89
CA LYS A 13 -15.73 9.87 7.87
C LYS A 13 -16.06 10.34 6.45
N PHE A 14 -15.08 10.31 5.55
CA PHE A 14 -15.16 10.91 4.22
C PHE A 14 -15.10 9.86 3.10
N GLY A 15 -14.55 8.68 3.35
CA GLY A 15 -14.29 7.70 2.31
C GLY A 15 -13.28 8.21 1.28
N GLY A 16 -13.37 7.67 0.07
CA GLY A 16 -12.47 7.98 -1.03
C GLY A 16 -11.26 7.05 -1.02
N ILE A 17 -10.13 7.56 -1.50
CA ILE A 17 -8.87 6.81 -1.61
C ILE A 17 -7.82 7.51 -0.76
N TYR A 18 -7.20 6.74 0.12
CA TYR A 18 -6.04 7.13 0.91
C TYR A 18 -4.81 6.39 0.38
N LEU A 19 -3.71 7.12 0.26
CA LEU A 19 -2.39 6.63 -0.07
C LEU A 19 -1.38 7.23 0.92
N ASP A 20 -0.40 6.45 1.37
CA ASP A 20 0.82 7.01 1.93
C ASP A 20 1.56 7.83 0.85
N THR A 21 2.39 8.78 1.27
CA THR A 21 3.00 9.76 0.36
C THR A 21 4.11 9.18 -0.51
N ASP A 22 4.57 7.97 -0.21
CA ASP A 22 5.63 7.24 -0.89
C ASP A 22 5.08 6.19 -1.88
N PHE A 23 3.93 6.46 -2.48
CA PHE A 23 3.40 5.72 -3.62
C PHE A 23 3.70 6.40 -4.95
N ILE A 24 3.98 5.58 -5.96
CA ILE A 24 3.90 5.97 -7.38
C ILE A 24 2.61 5.37 -7.95
N VAL A 25 1.67 6.22 -8.36
CA VAL A 25 0.41 5.77 -8.98
C VAL A 25 0.63 5.53 -10.48
N LEU A 26 0.30 4.34 -10.95
CA LEU A 26 0.52 3.91 -12.33
C LEU A 26 -0.77 3.87 -13.16
N LYS A 27 -1.91 3.62 -12.50
CA LYS A 27 -3.24 3.52 -13.12
C LYS A 27 -4.30 4.20 -12.27
N ASN A 28 -5.46 4.48 -12.87
CA ASN A 28 -6.59 5.03 -12.14
C ASN A 28 -7.08 4.07 -11.04
N LEU A 29 -7.09 4.55 -9.80
CA LEU A 29 -7.48 3.79 -8.61
C LEU A 29 -9.00 3.80 -8.32
N GLN A 30 -9.79 4.60 -9.04
CA GLN A 30 -11.23 4.78 -8.80
C GLN A 30 -12.03 3.47 -8.90
N ASN A 31 -11.54 2.49 -9.66
CA ASN A 31 -12.19 1.18 -9.79
C ASN A 31 -11.95 0.26 -8.58
N LEU A 32 -11.00 0.59 -7.71
CA LEU A 32 -10.74 -0.15 -6.48
C LEU A 32 -11.60 0.46 -5.38
N THR A 33 -12.75 -0.14 -5.06
CA THR A 33 -13.69 0.37 -4.04
C THR A 33 -13.89 -0.65 -2.93
N ASN A 34 -13.97 -0.19 -1.69
CA ASN A 34 -14.03 -1.02 -0.48
C ASN A 34 -12.90 -2.05 -0.44
N ALA A 35 -11.69 -1.59 -0.70
CA ALA A 35 -10.53 -2.42 -0.93
C ALA A 35 -9.33 -1.93 -0.14
N LEU A 36 -8.47 -2.87 0.23
CA LEU A 36 -7.15 -2.66 0.82
C LEU A 36 -6.22 -3.77 0.33
N GLY A 37 -4.91 -3.53 0.37
CA GLY A 37 -3.94 -4.47 -0.20
C GLY A 37 -3.29 -5.39 0.83
N ILE A 38 -2.94 -6.60 0.38
CA ILE A 38 -2.09 -7.54 1.10
C ILE A 38 -0.62 -7.14 0.85
N GLN A 39 0.16 -6.89 1.90
CA GLN A 39 1.57 -6.50 1.78
C GLN A 39 2.57 -7.66 1.86
N GLY A 40 2.11 -8.85 2.23
CA GLY A 40 2.93 -10.07 2.40
C GLY A 40 2.27 -11.01 3.41
N ASP A 41 2.55 -12.33 3.33
CA ASP A 41 2.15 -13.40 4.26
C ASP A 41 0.85 -13.15 5.06
N GLU A 42 -0.26 -12.97 4.34
CA GLU A 42 -1.60 -12.80 4.91
C GLU A 42 -1.84 -11.50 5.72
N VAL A 43 -0.92 -10.54 5.61
CA VAL A 43 -0.97 -9.25 6.30
C VAL A 43 -1.52 -8.17 5.37
N LEU A 44 -2.56 -7.48 5.81
CA LEU A 44 -3.12 -6.30 5.15
C LEU A 44 -2.33 -5.05 5.55
N ASN A 45 -2.28 -4.06 4.66
CA ASN A 45 -1.59 -2.80 4.92
C ASN A 45 -2.54 -1.60 4.73
N GLY A 46 -2.41 -0.62 5.62
CA GLY A 46 -3.18 0.63 5.61
C GLY A 46 -2.59 1.74 4.75
N ALA A 47 -1.45 1.50 4.10
CA ALA A 47 -0.82 2.49 3.21
C ALA A 47 -1.66 2.75 1.95
N PHE A 48 -2.47 1.78 1.52
CA PHE A 48 -3.56 1.97 0.55
C PHE A 48 -4.89 1.56 1.17
N LEU A 49 -5.87 2.48 1.15
CA LEU A 49 -7.24 2.22 1.57
C LEU A 49 -8.19 2.90 0.58
N SER A 50 -9.21 2.18 0.12
CA SER A 50 -10.29 2.79 -0.67
C SER A 50 -11.63 2.32 -0.16
N PHE A 51 -12.42 3.20 0.42
CA PHE A 51 -13.72 2.83 1.00
C PHE A 51 -14.77 3.92 0.76
N LYS A 52 -16.02 3.49 0.71
CA LYS A 52 -17.14 4.42 0.83
C LYS A 52 -17.17 5.03 2.24
N PRO A 53 -17.62 6.29 2.38
CA PRO A 53 -17.83 6.87 3.69
C PRO A 53 -18.78 6.00 4.52
N LYS A 54 -18.55 5.96 5.83
CA LYS A 54 -19.34 5.25 6.84
C LYS A 54 -19.37 3.72 6.67
N HIS A 55 -18.43 3.14 5.92
CA HIS A 55 -18.35 1.68 5.77
C HIS A 55 -18.14 0.99 7.13
N GLU A 56 -18.94 -0.04 7.43
CA GLU A 56 -18.94 -0.71 8.76
C GLU A 56 -17.58 -1.33 9.09
N PHE A 57 -16.89 -1.92 8.11
CA PHE A 57 -15.51 -2.40 8.29
C PHE A 57 -14.58 -1.33 8.89
N MET A 58 -14.61 -0.09 8.37
CA MET A 58 -13.77 0.99 8.89
C MET A 58 -14.16 1.43 10.30
N LYS A 59 -15.46 1.37 10.63
CA LYS A 59 -15.95 1.61 12.00
C LYS A 59 -15.45 0.56 12.97
N LEU A 60 -15.46 -0.72 12.59
CA LEU A 60 -14.89 -1.80 13.39
C LEU A 60 -13.39 -1.62 13.58
N CYS A 61 -12.66 -1.19 12.55
CA CYS A 61 -11.26 -0.80 12.68
C CYS A 61 -11.06 0.32 13.70
N MET A 62 -11.91 1.36 13.70
CA MET A 62 -11.84 2.42 14.72
C MET A 62 -12.10 1.91 16.15
N GLN A 63 -13.07 1.02 16.31
CA GLN A 63 -13.39 0.44 17.62
C GLN A 63 -12.24 -0.42 18.15
N ASP A 64 -11.72 -1.32 17.30
CA ASP A 64 -10.60 -2.19 17.62
C ASP A 64 -9.32 -1.38 17.91
N PHE A 65 -9.11 -0.25 17.22
CA PHE A 65 -7.99 0.68 17.50
C PHE A 65 -7.94 1.12 18.97
N VAL A 66 -9.09 1.37 19.59
CA VAL A 66 -9.18 1.84 20.98
C VAL A 66 -9.18 0.67 21.95
N GLN A 67 -9.92 -0.40 21.62
CA GLN A 67 -10.09 -1.57 22.50
C GLN A 67 -8.84 -2.40 22.66
N ASP A 68 -8.05 -2.54 21.58
CA ASP A 68 -6.85 -3.36 21.52
C ASP A 68 -5.65 -2.46 21.19
N TYR A 69 -5.45 -1.42 22.00
CA TYR A 69 -4.33 -0.49 21.84
C TYR A 69 -3.06 -1.05 22.49
N ASN A 70 -2.00 -1.19 21.68
CA ASN A 70 -0.67 -1.53 22.16
C ASN A 70 0.39 -0.71 21.42
N GLY A 71 0.88 0.36 22.07
CA GLY A 71 1.90 1.23 21.51
C GLY A 71 3.32 0.63 21.49
N TRP A 72 3.54 -0.50 22.17
CA TRP A 72 4.85 -1.16 22.23
C TRP A 72 5.14 -1.99 20.97
N VAL A 73 4.10 -2.39 20.24
CA VAL A 73 4.23 -3.20 19.03
C VAL A 73 3.98 -2.28 17.82
N TRP A 74 5.04 -2.07 17.03
CA TRP A 74 5.06 -1.08 15.94
C TRP A 74 3.90 -1.23 14.95
N GLY A 75 3.59 -2.46 14.55
CA GLY A 75 2.55 -2.77 13.56
C GLY A 75 1.14 -2.92 14.13
N HIS A 76 0.99 -2.85 15.46
CA HIS A 76 -0.24 -3.25 16.12
C HIS A 76 -1.43 -2.42 15.66
N GLN A 77 -1.31 -1.10 15.63
CA GLN A 77 -2.42 -0.22 15.25
C GLN A 77 -2.50 0.11 13.77
N GLY A 78 -1.62 -0.49 12.97
CA GLY A 78 -1.62 -0.35 11.51
C GLY A 78 -1.94 -1.69 10.85
N PRO A 79 -0.96 -2.37 10.20
CA PRO A 79 -1.19 -3.61 9.48
C PRO A 79 -1.86 -4.74 10.29
N GLU A 80 -1.45 -4.93 11.55
CA GLU A 80 -2.01 -6.02 12.39
C GLU A 80 -3.47 -5.76 12.73
N LEU A 81 -3.87 -4.51 12.94
CA LEU A 81 -5.26 -4.11 13.19
C LEU A 81 -6.15 -4.44 12.00
N LEU A 82 -5.77 -3.98 10.82
CA LEU A 82 -6.53 -4.25 9.61
C LEU A 82 -6.64 -5.75 9.37
N THR A 83 -5.56 -6.48 9.61
CA THR A 83 -5.51 -7.94 9.47
C THR A 83 -6.43 -8.65 10.45
N ARG A 84 -6.35 -8.34 11.75
CA ARG A 84 -7.17 -9.00 12.79
C ARG A 84 -8.65 -8.66 12.63
N VAL A 85 -8.99 -7.41 12.30
CA VAL A 85 -10.37 -7.00 12.05
C VAL A 85 -10.91 -7.66 10.78
N PHE A 86 -10.12 -7.76 9.70
CA PHE A 86 -10.55 -8.46 8.49
C PHE A 86 -10.75 -9.96 8.71
N LYS A 87 -9.84 -10.63 9.44
CA LYS A 87 -10.01 -12.05 9.82
C LYS A 87 -11.29 -12.27 10.63
N LYS A 88 -11.57 -11.42 11.62
CA LYS A 88 -12.83 -11.43 12.40
C LYS A 88 -14.06 -11.17 11.50
N TRP A 89 -13.99 -10.13 10.66
CA TRP A 89 -15.06 -9.73 9.74
C TRP A 89 -15.46 -10.86 8.80
N CYS A 90 -14.49 -11.60 8.28
CA CYS A 90 -14.70 -12.68 7.32
C CYS A 90 -14.74 -14.09 7.91
N SER A 91 -14.59 -14.24 9.22
CA SER A 91 -14.48 -15.54 9.90
C SER A 91 -13.36 -16.42 9.32
N LEU A 92 -12.19 -15.84 9.08
CA LEU A 92 -11.04 -16.49 8.45
C LEU A 92 -9.90 -16.73 9.44
N ARG A 93 -9.13 -17.80 9.19
CA ARG A 93 -7.82 -18.01 9.84
C ARG A 93 -6.69 -17.36 9.06
N THR A 94 -6.77 -17.40 7.75
CA THR A 94 -5.73 -16.95 6.81
C THR A 94 -6.32 -16.01 5.76
N ILE A 95 -5.51 -15.09 5.25
CA ILE A 95 -5.92 -14.13 4.21
C ILE A 95 -5.20 -14.46 2.91
N LYS A 96 -5.97 -14.60 1.84
CA LYS A 96 -5.49 -14.59 0.46
C LYS A 96 -6.20 -13.48 -0.31
N SER A 97 -5.77 -13.21 -1.54
CA SER A 97 -6.51 -12.30 -2.42
C SER A 97 -7.96 -12.79 -2.54
N MET A 98 -8.90 -11.99 -2.01
CA MET A 98 -10.30 -12.38 -1.92
C MET A 98 -11.21 -11.19 -1.62
N SER A 99 -12.49 -11.38 -1.89
CA SER A 99 -13.55 -10.47 -1.46
C SER A 99 -14.49 -11.19 -0.51
N CYS A 100 -14.86 -10.55 0.59
CA CYS A 100 -15.81 -11.10 1.54
C CYS A 100 -16.62 -9.98 2.20
N LYS A 101 -17.94 -10.19 2.31
CA LYS A 101 -18.90 -9.24 2.89
C LYS A 101 -18.69 -7.80 2.37
N GLY A 102 -18.43 -7.68 1.07
CA GLY A 102 -18.26 -6.38 0.39
C GLY A 102 -16.91 -5.67 0.58
N VAL A 103 -15.91 -6.32 1.21
CA VAL A 103 -14.54 -5.80 1.31
C VAL A 103 -13.57 -6.70 0.56
N SER A 104 -12.69 -6.10 -0.24
CA SER A 104 -11.68 -6.80 -1.05
C SER A 104 -10.28 -6.67 -0.46
N ALA A 105 -9.66 -7.79 -0.11
CA ALA A 105 -8.23 -7.91 0.11
C ALA A 105 -7.55 -8.13 -1.24
N LEU A 106 -6.93 -7.08 -1.79
CA LEU A 106 -6.29 -7.12 -3.10
C LEU A 106 -4.99 -7.91 -3.05
N ALA A 107 -4.70 -8.63 -4.14
CA ALA A 107 -3.44 -9.32 -4.31
C ALA A 107 -2.25 -8.33 -4.25
N PRO A 108 -1.08 -8.76 -3.74
CA PRO A 108 0.07 -7.87 -3.59
C PRO A 108 0.44 -7.14 -4.87
N GLU A 109 0.41 -7.81 -6.04
CA GLU A 109 0.75 -7.23 -7.33
C GLU A 109 -0.09 -6.00 -7.72
N VAL A 110 -1.23 -5.76 -7.08
CA VAL A 110 -2.09 -4.62 -7.39
C VAL A 110 -1.53 -3.30 -6.83
N VAL A 111 -0.99 -3.30 -5.61
CA VAL A 111 -0.53 -2.07 -4.90
C VAL A 111 0.81 -2.22 -4.18
N TYR A 112 1.29 -3.44 -3.97
CA TYR A 112 2.56 -3.79 -3.32
C TYR A 112 3.34 -4.83 -4.17
N PRO A 113 3.60 -4.57 -5.47
CA PRO A 113 4.22 -5.56 -6.36
C PRO A 113 5.64 -5.92 -5.94
N ILE A 114 6.31 -5.05 -5.17
CA ILE A 114 7.57 -5.34 -4.49
C ILE A 114 7.26 -5.41 -2.99
N PRO A 115 7.30 -6.61 -2.37
CA PRO A 115 7.11 -6.76 -0.93
C PRO A 115 8.13 -5.93 -0.14
N TRP A 116 7.79 -5.51 1.07
CA TRP A 116 8.68 -4.68 1.88
C TRP A 116 10.00 -5.38 2.23
N GLN A 117 10.02 -6.71 2.31
CA GLN A 117 11.24 -7.49 2.52
C GLN A 117 12.23 -7.36 1.34
N ASP A 118 11.69 -7.12 0.15
CA ASP A 118 12.40 -7.05 -1.12
C ASP A 118 12.58 -5.60 -1.61
N TRP A 119 12.41 -4.60 -0.73
CA TRP A 119 12.43 -3.17 -1.11
C TRP A 119 13.67 -2.76 -1.92
N LYS A 120 14.82 -3.43 -1.71
CA LYS A 120 16.07 -3.17 -2.47
C LYS A 120 15.92 -3.38 -3.98
N LYS A 121 15.01 -4.26 -4.42
CA LYS A 121 14.69 -4.48 -5.84
C LYS A 121 14.24 -3.20 -6.55
N LEU A 122 13.73 -2.21 -5.82
CA LEU A 122 13.40 -0.89 -6.39
C LEU A 122 14.65 -0.17 -6.94
N PHE A 123 15.83 -0.45 -6.39
CA PHE A 123 17.09 0.19 -6.77
C PHE A 123 17.96 -0.68 -7.68
N GLU A 124 17.51 -1.89 -7.98
CA GLU A 124 18.20 -2.84 -8.87
C GLU A 124 17.77 -2.65 -10.32
N ALA A 125 18.70 -2.95 -11.24
CA ALA A 125 18.43 -2.88 -12.67
C ALA A 125 17.41 -3.93 -13.09
N VAL A 126 16.41 -3.53 -13.87
CA VAL A 126 15.40 -4.44 -14.44
C VAL A 126 15.33 -4.30 -15.96
N SER A 127 15.09 -5.42 -16.64
CA SER A 127 14.86 -5.43 -18.08
C SER A 127 13.51 -4.81 -18.45
N ALA A 128 13.36 -4.39 -19.71
CA ALA A 128 12.08 -3.90 -20.24
C ALA A 128 10.95 -4.96 -20.13
N LEU A 129 11.29 -6.24 -20.27
CA LEU A 129 10.33 -7.35 -20.12
C LEU A 129 9.85 -7.49 -18.67
N GLU A 130 10.77 -7.44 -17.70
CA GLU A 130 10.42 -7.48 -16.27
C GLU A 130 9.57 -6.27 -15.87
N LEU A 131 9.93 -5.07 -16.33
CA LEU A 131 9.14 -3.88 -16.11
C LEU A 131 7.73 -4.02 -16.72
N HIS A 132 7.63 -4.46 -17.97
CA HIS A 132 6.34 -4.68 -18.63
C HIS A 132 5.46 -5.67 -17.85
N ASN A 133 6.03 -6.79 -17.40
CA ASN A 133 5.32 -7.79 -16.62
C ASN A 133 4.83 -7.23 -15.27
N LEU A 134 5.66 -6.45 -14.58
CA LEU A 134 5.28 -5.77 -13.34
C LEU A 134 4.13 -4.79 -13.58
N LEU A 135 4.19 -3.99 -14.64
CA LEU A 135 3.17 -2.99 -14.95
C LEU A 135 1.81 -3.58 -15.37
N LYS A 136 1.73 -4.87 -15.73
CA LYS A 136 0.50 -5.50 -16.26
C LYS A 136 -0.69 -5.38 -15.33
N ASN A 137 -0.54 -5.78 -14.07
CA ASN A 137 -1.63 -5.79 -13.06
C ASN A 137 -1.43 -4.76 -11.94
N THR A 138 -0.31 -4.05 -11.94
CA THR A 138 0.00 -3.04 -10.92
C THR A 138 -0.78 -1.75 -11.15
N TYR A 139 -1.38 -1.21 -10.10
CA TYR A 139 -2.04 0.09 -10.06
C TYR A 139 -1.19 1.15 -9.37
N ALA A 140 -0.45 0.76 -8.34
CA ALA A 140 0.48 1.65 -7.64
C ALA A 140 1.66 0.85 -7.07
N VAL A 141 2.79 1.53 -6.83
CA VAL A 141 3.99 0.95 -6.23
C VAL A 141 4.31 1.71 -4.95
N HIS A 142 4.32 1.01 -3.82
CA HIS A 142 4.83 1.54 -2.55
C HIS A 142 6.36 1.49 -2.55
N VAL A 143 7.04 2.62 -2.31
CA VAL A 143 8.51 2.73 -2.36
C VAL A 143 9.18 2.30 -1.06
N TRP A 144 8.40 2.20 0.03
CA TRP A 144 8.86 1.77 1.37
C TRP A 144 9.88 2.75 1.94
N ASN A 145 9.57 4.05 1.92
CA ASN A 145 10.52 5.11 2.23
C ASN A 145 11.16 4.96 3.62
N LYS A 146 10.43 4.39 4.59
CA LYS A 146 10.99 4.06 5.91
C LYS A 146 12.25 3.18 5.83
N LEU A 147 12.31 2.27 4.86
CA LEU A 147 13.44 1.37 4.59
C LEU A 147 14.40 1.96 3.55
N SER A 148 13.87 2.65 2.54
CA SER A 148 14.65 3.03 1.37
C SER A 148 15.27 4.43 1.40
N HIS A 149 14.87 5.31 2.32
CA HIS A 149 15.23 6.74 2.28
C HIS A 149 16.74 7.05 2.31
N GLU A 150 17.57 6.17 2.87
CA GLU A 150 19.03 6.34 2.90
C GLU A 150 19.72 5.84 1.61
N THR A 151 18.98 5.15 0.73
CA THR A 151 19.54 4.59 -0.51
C THR A 151 19.49 5.63 -1.61
N LYS A 152 20.68 6.02 -2.11
CA LYS A 152 20.78 6.94 -3.24
C LYS A 152 20.31 6.27 -4.52
N LEU A 153 19.39 6.91 -5.24
CA LEU A 153 18.99 6.51 -6.58
C LEU A 153 19.77 7.32 -7.61
N GLU A 154 20.59 6.65 -8.41
CA GLU A 154 21.27 7.29 -9.54
C GLU A 154 20.29 7.46 -10.71
N ILE A 155 20.23 8.66 -11.29
CA ILE A 155 19.39 8.98 -12.44
C ILE A 155 20.22 9.71 -13.52
N PRO A 156 20.21 9.27 -14.79
CA PRO A 156 19.48 8.12 -15.33
C PRO A 156 20.13 6.79 -14.96
N SER A 157 19.32 5.76 -14.73
CA SER A 157 19.78 4.38 -14.55
C SER A 157 18.72 3.39 -15.01
N GLN A 158 19.08 2.11 -15.09
CA GLN A 158 18.15 1.01 -15.35
C GLN A 158 17.45 0.51 -14.08
N ALA A 159 17.63 1.18 -12.94
CA ALA A 159 16.96 0.81 -11.70
C ALA A 159 15.43 0.85 -11.87
N LEU A 160 14.70 -0.11 -11.29
CA LEU A 160 13.24 -0.17 -11.37
C LEU A 160 12.59 1.19 -11.01
N LEU A 161 13.00 1.78 -9.88
CA LEU A 161 12.46 3.06 -9.40
C LEU A 161 12.80 4.23 -10.35
N ALA A 162 13.99 4.25 -10.93
CA ALA A 162 14.35 5.26 -11.93
C ALA A 162 13.48 5.14 -13.19
N GLN A 163 13.24 3.92 -13.66
CA GLN A 163 12.34 3.64 -14.79
C GLN A 163 10.89 4.04 -14.46
N LEU A 164 10.39 3.74 -13.26
CA LEU A 164 9.06 4.17 -12.81
C LEU A 164 8.95 5.71 -12.76
N TYR A 165 9.92 6.41 -12.18
CA TYR A 165 9.89 7.88 -12.15
C TYR A 165 9.92 8.48 -13.56
N SER A 166 10.71 7.92 -14.47
CA SER A 166 10.75 8.39 -15.86
C SER A 166 9.40 8.33 -16.57
N GLN A 167 8.59 7.31 -16.28
CA GLN A 167 7.31 7.07 -16.96
C GLN A 167 6.13 7.74 -16.26
N PHE A 168 6.12 7.73 -14.92
CA PHE A 168 4.94 8.09 -14.12
C PHE A 168 5.13 9.35 -13.27
N CYS A 169 6.36 9.87 -13.14
CA CYS A 169 6.66 11.11 -12.42
C CYS A 169 7.68 11.98 -13.18
N PRO A 170 7.40 12.38 -14.44
CA PRO A 170 8.39 13.00 -15.32
C PRO A 170 8.98 14.32 -14.78
N ALA A 171 8.19 15.10 -14.03
CA ALA A 171 8.67 16.33 -13.40
C ALA A 171 9.71 16.05 -12.30
N THR A 172 9.42 15.10 -11.40
CA THR A 172 10.36 14.64 -10.37
C THR A 172 11.62 14.06 -10.99
N TYR A 173 11.46 13.20 -12.00
CA TYR A 173 12.57 12.59 -12.73
C TYR A 173 13.49 13.63 -13.40
N ALA A 174 12.93 14.66 -14.02
CA ALA A 174 13.70 15.75 -14.62
C ALA A 174 14.47 16.56 -13.57
N LYS A 175 13.88 16.76 -12.38
CA LYS A 175 14.55 17.48 -11.30
C LYS A 175 15.72 16.69 -10.71
N MET A 176 15.52 15.39 -10.47
CA MET A 176 16.57 14.51 -9.91
C MET A 176 17.77 14.31 -10.83
N LYS A 177 17.64 14.55 -12.16
CA LYS A 177 18.79 14.54 -13.09
C LYS A 177 19.78 15.68 -12.88
N GLN A 178 19.36 16.74 -12.19
CA GLN A 178 20.13 17.96 -12.00
C GLN A 178 20.87 17.98 -10.65
N ASP A 179 20.60 17.00 -9.79
CA ASP A 179 21.16 16.84 -8.44
C ASP A 179 22.33 15.83 -8.45
#